data_AF-A0A7R9MSG3-F1
#
_entry.id   AF-A0A7R9MSG3-F1
#
_cell.length_a   1.000
_cell.length_b   1.000
_cell.length_c   1.000
_cell.angle_alpha   90.00
_cell.angle_beta   90.00
_cell.angle_gamma   90.00
#
_symmetry.space_group_name_H-M   'P 1'
#
loop_
_entity.id
_entity.type
_entity.pdbx_description
1 polymer ?
#
loop_
_entity_poly.entity_id
_entity_poly.type
_entity_poly.pdbx_seq_one_letter_code
_entity_poly.pdbx_strand_id
1 'polypeptide(L)'
;SRDIDIKWVDDTHALVVFSNSNAATEALKYIYPNVKLRPLSQAIKESKLKARKCSEFLQPFKQRPQTSASLARRLVTQSLGLRDRITPEQRAAERKKLIEAKERKRMAAKQGNDVWEGNV
;
A
#
# COMPACT_ATOMS: atom_id res chain seq x y z
N SER A 1 -3.72 1.74 18.41
CA SER A 1 -4.94 1.86 17.59
C SER A 1 -5.03 0.63 16.71
N ARG A 2 -6.12 -0.13 16.78
CA ARG A 2 -6.32 -1.28 15.87
C ARG A 2 -6.95 -0.73 14.60
N ASP A 3 -6.12 -0.41 13.62
CA ASP A 3 -6.59 0.08 12.32
C ASP A 3 -7.14 -1.13 11.54
N ILE A 4 -8.45 -1.37 11.73
CA ILE A 4 -9.24 -2.43 11.09
C ILE A 4 -10.26 -1.75 10.16
N ASP A 5 -10.31 -2.17 8.91
CA ASP A 5 -11.30 -1.72 7.93
C ASP A 5 -12.23 -2.88 7.57
N ILE A 6 -13.54 -2.62 7.50
CA ILE A 6 -14.55 -3.63 7.18
C ILE A 6 -15.24 -3.22 5.89
N LYS A 7 -15.23 -4.10 4.88
CA LYS A 7 -15.93 -3.91 3.61
C LYS A 7 -16.99 -4.98 3.39
N TRP A 8 -18.22 -4.56 3.22
CA TRP A 8 -19.31 -5.45 2.83
C TRP A 8 -19.15 -5.92 1.38
N VAL A 9 -19.38 -7.21 1.18
CA VAL A 9 -19.44 -7.84 -0.14
C VAL A 9 -20.91 -8.00 -0.54
N ASP A 10 -21.73 -8.48 0.39
CA ASP A 10 -23.19 -8.66 0.31
C ASP A 10 -23.79 -8.55 1.72
N ASP A 11 -25.09 -8.84 1.89
CA ASP A 11 -25.81 -8.71 3.18
C ASP A 11 -25.33 -9.67 4.28
N THR A 12 -24.57 -10.70 3.91
CA THR A 12 -24.14 -11.81 4.79
C THR A 12 -22.62 -12.00 4.85
N HIS A 13 -21.87 -11.37 3.96
CA HIS A 13 -20.41 -11.49 3.87
C HIS A 13 -19.72 -10.12 3.90
N ALA A 14 -18.68 -10.05 4.72
CA ALA A 14 -17.77 -8.90 4.77
C ALA A 14 -16.31 -9.35 4.73
N LEU A 15 -15.47 -8.49 4.18
CA LEU A 15 -14.02 -8.56 4.24
C LEU A 15 -13.55 -7.70 5.42
N VAL A 16 -12.73 -8.29 6.27
CA VAL A 16 -12.06 -7.56 7.35
C VAL A 16 -10.59 -7.43 6.99
N VAL A 17 -10.11 -6.19 6.91
CA VAL A 17 -8.73 -5.87 6.56
C VAL A 17 -8.00 -5.41 7.81
N PHE A 18 -6.87 -6.08 8.08
CA PHE A 18 -6.00 -5.77 9.19
C PHE A 18 -4.71 -5.12 8.68
N SER A 19 -4.21 -4.16 9.44
CA SER A 19 -2.93 -3.50 9.13
C SER A 19 -1.69 -4.38 9.33
N ASN A 20 -1.84 -5.52 10.03
CA ASN A 20 -0.75 -6.47 10.26
C ASN A 20 -1.25 -7.92 10.20
N SER A 21 -0.41 -8.84 9.69
CA SER A 21 -0.75 -10.26 9.57
C SER A 21 -1.04 -10.91 10.93
N ASN A 22 -0.24 -10.60 11.97
CA ASN A 22 -0.43 -11.14 13.32
C ASN A 22 -1.81 -10.81 13.90
N ALA A 23 -2.31 -9.59 13.66
CA ALA A 23 -3.62 -9.18 14.13
C ALA A 23 -4.76 -9.95 13.45
N ALA A 24 -4.59 -10.28 12.16
CA ALA A 24 -5.54 -11.11 11.42
C ALA A 24 -5.56 -12.55 11.97
N THR A 25 -4.38 -13.13 12.20
CA THR A 25 -4.24 -14.47 12.79
C THR A 25 -4.79 -14.54 14.20
N GLU A 26 -4.59 -13.50 15.02
CA GLU A 26 -5.22 -13.41 16.34
C GLU A 26 -6.74 -13.34 16.25
N ALA A 27 -7.29 -12.52 15.35
CA ALA A 27 -8.73 -12.42 15.16
C ALA A 27 -9.35 -13.77 14.74
N LEU A 28 -8.65 -14.55 13.91
CA LEU A 28 -9.09 -15.89 13.50
C LEU A 28 -9.11 -16.92 14.63
N LYS A 29 -8.34 -16.72 15.71
CA LYS A 29 -8.32 -17.63 16.86
C LYS A 29 -9.55 -17.47 17.76
N TYR A 30 -10.20 -16.31 17.71
CA TYR A 30 -11.40 -16.06 18.50
C TYR A 30 -12.63 -16.65 17.82
N ILE A 31 -13.50 -17.27 18.62
CA ILE A 31 -14.79 -17.78 18.16
C ILE A 31 -15.83 -16.69 18.39
N TYR A 32 -16.51 -16.29 17.32
CA TYR A 32 -17.59 -15.32 17.39
C TYR A 32 -18.92 -16.08 17.29
N PRO A 33 -19.84 -15.93 18.26
CA PRO A 33 -21.07 -16.74 18.32
C PRO A 33 -21.93 -16.69 17.05
N ASN A 34 -21.95 -15.54 16.37
CA ASN A 34 -22.83 -15.28 15.22
C ASN A 34 -22.08 -15.06 13.91
N VAL A 35 -20.75 -15.19 13.89
CA VAL A 35 -19.93 -14.86 12.72
C VAL A 35 -18.85 -15.91 12.51
N LYS A 36 -18.70 -16.38 11.26
CA LYS A 36 -17.63 -17.30 10.88
C LYS A 36 -16.52 -16.50 10.20
N LEU A 37 -15.41 -16.27 10.90
CA LEU A 37 -14.20 -15.74 10.27
C LEU A 37 -13.45 -16.88 9.58
N ARG A 38 -12.95 -16.60 8.38
CA ARG A 38 -12.12 -17.51 7.60
C ARG A 38 -11.03 -16.72 6.89
N PRO A 39 -9.85 -17.33 6.64
CA PRO A 39 -8.85 -16.72 5.79
C PRO A 39 -9.41 -16.47 4.37
N LEU A 40 -8.87 -15.45 3.69
CA LEU A 40 -9.31 -15.08 2.33
C LEU A 40 -9.18 -16.25 1.32
N SER A 41 -8.23 -17.15 1.53
CA SER A 41 -8.05 -18.37 0.72
C SER A 41 -9.28 -19.30 0.75
N GLN A 42 -10.02 -19.30 1.85
CA GLN A 42 -11.23 -20.10 2.05
C GLN A 42 -12.52 -19.30 1.81
N ALA A 43 -12.42 -18.04 1.39
CA ALA A 43 -13.58 -17.21 1.08
C ALA A 43 -14.30 -17.65 -0.20
N ILE A 44 -15.56 -17.24 -0.32
CA ILE A 44 -16.39 -17.47 -1.52
C ILE A 44 -15.82 -16.72 -2.74
N LYS A 45 -16.21 -17.14 -3.95
CA LYS A 45 -15.71 -16.56 -5.21
C LYS A 45 -15.95 -15.05 -5.30
N GLU A 46 -17.12 -14.58 -4.87
CA GLU A 46 -17.50 -13.16 -4.90
C GLU A 46 -16.64 -12.31 -3.97
N SER A 47 -16.43 -12.79 -2.74
CA SER A 47 -15.55 -12.18 -1.75
C SER A 47 -14.10 -12.11 -2.25
N LYS A 48 -13.59 -13.18 -2.87
CA LYS A 48 -12.26 -13.18 -3.51
C LYS A 48 -12.17 -12.18 -4.66
N LEU A 49 -13.21 -12.10 -5.50
CA LEU A 49 -13.24 -11.16 -6.62
C LEU A 49 -13.30 -9.70 -6.13
N LYS A 50 -14.11 -9.42 -5.10
CA LYS A 50 -14.19 -8.11 -4.45
C LYS A 50 -12.86 -7.74 -3.82
N ALA A 51 -12.21 -8.65 -3.11
CA ALA A 51 -10.89 -8.43 -2.51
C ALA A 51 -9.83 -8.09 -3.56
N ARG A 52 -9.83 -8.78 -4.72
CA ARG A 52 -8.93 -8.47 -5.84
C ARG A 52 -9.21 -7.11 -6.46
N LYS A 53 -10.48 -6.81 -6.77
CA LYS A 53 -10.90 -5.52 -7.36
C LYS A 53 -10.64 -4.35 -6.42
N CYS A 54 -10.86 -4.54 -5.13
CA CYS A 54 -10.66 -3.51 -4.12
C CYS A 54 -9.25 -3.52 -3.54
N SER A 55 -8.32 -4.38 -4.01
CA SER A 55 -6.99 -4.53 -3.40
C SER A 55 -6.23 -3.21 -3.25
N GLU A 56 -6.40 -2.28 -4.19
CA GLU A 56 -5.80 -0.94 -4.12
C GLU A 56 -6.40 -0.05 -3.02
N PHE A 57 -7.66 -0.26 -2.67
CA PHE A 57 -8.42 0.49 -1.66
C PHE A 57 -8.42 -0.19 -0.28
N LEU A 58 -8.20 -1.50 -0.25
CA LEU A 58 -8.09 -2.29 0.99
C LEU A 58 -6.70 -2.16 1.60
N GLN A 59 -5.68 -1.74 0.84
CA GLN A 59 -4.35 -1.55 1.41
C GLN A 59 -4.35 -0.41 2.44
N PRO A 60 -3.65 -0.58 3.57
CA PRO A 60 -3.43 0.49 4.53
C PRO A 60 -2.98 1.77 3.81
N PHE A 61 -3.41 2.93 4.32
CA PHE A 61 -3.17 4.23 3.71
C PHE A 61 -1.73 4.36 3.18
N LYS A 62 -1.58 4.41 1.86
CA LYS A 62 -0.28 4.63 1.22
C LYS A 62 0.11 6.08 1.45
N GLN A 63 1.22 6.30 2.14
CA GLN A 63 1.82 7.64 2.18
C GLN A 63 2.03 8.14 0.75
N ARG A 64 1.77 9.43 0.52
CA ARG A 64 1.96 10.06 -0.78
C ARG A 64 3.38 9.74 -1.27
N PRO A 65 3.55 9.28 -2.52
CA PRO A 65 4.87 8.94 -3.03
C PRO A 65 5.81 10.13 -2.81
N GLN A 66 7.03 9.82 -2.41
CA GLN A 66 8.01 10.87 -2.15
C GLN A 66 8.34 11.58 -3.47
N THR A 67 7.86 12.81 -3.61
CA THR A 67 8.11 13.67 -4.77
C THR A 67 9.33 14.55 -4.49
N SER A 68 10.26 14.66 -5.44
CA SER A 68 11.29 15.70 -5.40
C SER A 68 10.80 16.97 -6.10
N ALA A 69 11.20 18.13 -5.61
CA ALA A 69 10.94 19.40 -6.27
C ALA A 69 11.86 19.66 -7.48
N SER A 70 12.80 18.75 -7.78
CA SER A 70 13.80 18.91 -8.85
C SER A 70 13.19 19.13 -10.24
N LEU A 71 12.12 18.41 -10.57
CA LEU A 71 11.43 18.59 -11.85
C LEU A 71 10.69 19.94 -11.90
N ALA A 72 9.97 20.28 -10.84
CA ALA A 72 9.25 21.56 -10.75
C ALA A 72 10.23 22.74 -10.88
N ARG A 73 11.34 22.71 -10.14
CA ARG A 73 12.37 23.75 -10.22
C ARG A 73 12.98 23.85 -11.60
N ARG A 74 13.33 22.72 -12.25
CA ARG A 74 13.86 22.73 -13.62
C ARG A 74 12.88 23.40 -14.59
N LEU A 75 11.60 23.04 -14.53
CA LEU A 75 10.57 23.60 -15.41
C LEU A 75 10.40 25.10 -15.19
N VAL A 76 10.30 25.54 -13.93
CA VAL A 76 10.16 26.95 -13.57
C VAL A 76 11.39 27.75 -14.02
N THR A 77 12.59 27.29 -13.67
CA THR A 77 13.86 27.93 -14.03
C THR A 77 14.02 28.03 -15.55
N GLN A 78 13.66 26.99 -16.29
CA GLN A 78 13.67 26.99 -17.76
C GLN A 78 12.67 28.00 -18.34
N SER A 79 11.45 28.06 -17.79
CA SER A 79 10.41 28.99 -18.25
C SER A 79 10.71 30.46 -17.94
N LEU A 80 11.45 30.73 -16.86
CA LEU A 80 11.82 32.07 -16.42
C LEU A 80 13.21 32.51 -16.95
N GLY A 81 13.91 31.66 -17.71
CA GLY A 81 15.27 31.93 -18.19
C GLY A 81 16.30 32.10 -17.07
N LEU A 82 16.01 31.60 -15.86
CA LEU A 82 16.88 31.70 -14.70
C LEU A 82 17.94 30.60 -14.73
N ARG A 83 19.01 30.75 -13.93
CA ARG A 83 19.98 29.68 -13.68
C ARG A 83 19.69 29.01 -12.35
N ASP A 84 19.71 27.68 -12.36
CA ASP A 84 19.52 26.87 -11.16
C ASP A 84 20.72 27.04 -10.21
N ARG A 85 20.47 27.36 -8.94
CA ARG A 85 21.52 27.66 -7.93
C ARG A 85 21.90 26.47 -7.05
N ILE A 86 21.44 25.28 -7.42
CA ILE A 86 21.62 24.05 -6.65
C ILE A 86 23.03 23.49 -6.85
N THR A 87 23.67 23.14 -5.73
CA THR A 87 25.01 22.56 -5.77
C THR A 87 24.99 21.12 -6.32
N PRO A 88 26.09 20.63 -6.90
CA PRO A 88 26.19 19.25 -7.35
C PRO A 88 25.83 18.22 -6.26
N GLU A 89 26.19 18.49 -5.01
CA GLU A 89 25.92 17.63 -3.84
C GLU A 89 24.43 17.56 -3.53
N GLN A 90 23.73 18.70 -3.55
CA GLN A 90 22.29 18.75 -3.35
C GLN A 90 21.55 17.97 -4.46
N ARG A 91 22.01 18.10 -5.71
CA ARG A 91 21.47 17.35 -6.85
C ARG A 91 21.70 15.84 -6.69
N ALA A 92 22.86 15.43 -6.20
CA ALA A 92 23.17 14.03 -5.93
C ALA A 92 22.31 13.46 -4.79
N ALA A 93 22.13 14.22 -3.71
CA ALA A 93 21.29 13.83 -2.57
C ALA A 93 19.81 13.65 -2.98
N GLU A 94 19.27 14.56 -3.78
CA GLU A 94 17.91 14.43 -4.30
C GLU A 94 17.74 13.22 -5.24
N ARG A 95 18.73 12.94 -6.09
CA ARG A 95 18.75 11.74 -6.94
C ARG A 95 18.79 10.46 -6.10
N LYS A 96 19.66 10.41 -5.09
CA LYS A 96 19.77 9.27 -4.17
C LYS A 96 18.45 9.00 -3.47
N LYS A 97 17.81 10.05 -2.94
CA LYS A 97 16.49 9.99 -2.30
C LYS A 97 15.41 9.41 -3.22
N LEU A 98 15.38 9.82 -4.49
CA LEU A 98 14.46 9.25 -5.49
C LEU A 98 14.74 7.78 -5.81
N ILE A 99 16.02 7.39 -5.91
CA ILE A 99 16.42 6.00 -6.18
C ILE A 99 15.99 5.10 -5.01
N GLU A 100 16.32 5.47 -3.78
CA GLU A 100 15.94 4.74 -2.58
C GLU A 100 14.41 4.60 -2.45
N ALA A 101 13.65 5.66 -2.77
CA ALA A 101 12.19 5.61 -2.79
C ALA A 101 11.65 4.64 -3.85
N LYS A 102 12.24 4.62 -5.05
CA LYS A 102 11.87 3.65 -6.12
C LYS A 102 12.20 2.22 -5.72
N GLU A 103 13.36 1.98 -5.13
CA GLU A 103 13.76 0.66 -4.64
C GLU A 103 12.84 0.18 -3.53
N ARG A 104 12.52 1.04 -2.56
CA ARG A 104 11.56 0.73 -1.50
C ARG A 104 10.19 0.36 -2.06
N LYS A 105 9.71 1.10 -3.07
CA LYS A 105 8.45 0.78 -3.76
C LYS A 105 8.53 -0.58 -4.47
N ARG A 106 9.65 -0.90 -5.13
CA ARG A 106 9.87 -2.19 -5.80
C ARG A 106 9.87 -3.34 -4.80
N MET A 107 10.55 -3.18 -3.67
CA MET A 107 10.59 -4.18 -2.59
C MET A 107 9.20 -4.38 -1.97
N ALA A 108 8.47 -3.30 -1.70
CA ALA A 108 7.11 -3.37 -1.19
C ALA A 108 6.13 -4.02 -2.18
N ALA A 109 6.27 -3.75 -3.49
CA ALA A 109 5.47 -4.41 -4.52
C ALA A 109 5.77 -5.91 -4.59
N LYS A 110 7.04 -6.31 -4.43
CA LYS A 110 7.44 -7.72 -4.37
C LYS A 110 6.82 -8.43 -3.17
N GLN A 111 6.93 -7.85 -1.96
CA GLN A 111 6.28 -8.35 -0.75
C GLN A 111 4.75 -8.43 -0.91
N GLY A 112 4.14 -7.43 -1.56
CA GLY A 112 2.72 -7.43 -1.84
C GLY A 112 2.29 -8.62 -2.69
N ASN A 113 3.00 -8.91 -3.77
CA ASN A 113 2.68 -10.06 -4.65
C ASN A 113 2.78 -11.39 -3.88
N ASP A 114 3.81 -11.58 -3.06
CA ASP A 114 3.99 -12.81 -2.27
C ASP A 114 2.82 -13.05 -1.29
N VAL A 115 2.26 -11.99 -0.70
CA VAL A 115 1.08 -12.06 0.18
C VAL A 115 -0.19 -12.46 -0.58
N TRP A 116 -0.36 -12.02 -1.83
CA TRP A 116 -1.54 -12.38 -2.64
C TRP A 116 -1.46 -13.79 -3.24
N GLU A 117 -0.25 -14.32 -3.44
CA GLU A 117 0.00 -15.68 -3.94
C GLU A 117 0.00 -16.73 -2.82
N GLY A 118 -0.05 -16.30 -1.56
CA GLY A 118 -0.16 -17.19 -0.39
C GLY A 118 1.16 -17.87 0.00
N ASN A 119 2.29 -17.27 -0.36
CA ASN A 119 3.62 -17.81 -0.06
C ASN A 119 4.20 -17.27 1.27
N VAL A 120 3.34 -17.03 2.25
CA VAL A 120 3.69 -16.44 3.57
C VAL A 120 3.05 -17.24 4.70
#